data_AF-A0A3S2CAZ0-F1
#
_entry.id   AF-A0A3S2CAZ0-F1
#
_cell.length_a   1.000
_cell.length_b   1.000
_cell.length_c   1.000
_cell.angle_alpha   90.00
_cell.angle_beta   90.00
_cell.angle_gamma   90.00
#
_symmetry.space_group_name_H-M   'P 1'
#
loop_
_entity.id
_entity.type
_entity.pdbx_description
1 polymer ?
#
loop_
_entity_poly.entity_id
_entity_poly.type
_entity_poly.pdbx_seq_one_letter_code
_entity_poly.pdbx_strand_id
1 'polypeptide(L)'
;MNYLDFFASVIGSITSLAWPAAVVTAVWLFRGEIRPLLPRLHLKHKDTEISFHRRLEDAEIVVERLPAPPQEPAPATPEELSRFEQLVAISPRTALMEIRREAEEAVGRAGTRAGYRTFGGARGTMRMLRKHMVIDESTSKLLDDLFAIGNAAAHDPHAAITADDARRYRVLADRLIDTLDNPPPRDPSGDGDF
;
A
#
# COMPACT_ATOMS: atom_id res chain seq x y z
N MET A 1 -0.15 -59.33 40.82
CA MET A 1 0.21 -58.18 39.97
C MET A 1 1.65 -58.39 39.54
N ASN A 2 1.88 -58.47 38.24
CA ASN A 2 3.18 -58.82 37.68
C ASN A 2 4.14 -57.63 37.83
N TYR A 3 5.37 -57.84 38.31
CA TYR A 3 6.34 -56.75 38.50
C TYR A 3 6.61 -55.98 37.21
N LEU A 4 6.51 -56.67 36.06
CA LEU A 4 6.61 -56.07 34.72
C LEU A 4 5.49 -55.04 34.44
N ASP A 5 4.27 -55.27 34.93
CA ASP A 5 3.14 -54.35 34.73
C ASP A 5 3.30 -53.07 35.55
N PHE A 6 3.93 -53.16 36.73
CA PHE A 6 4.25 -52.00 37.57
C PHE A 6 5.33 -51.12 36.93
N PHE A 7 6.39 -51.70 36.40
CA PHE A 7 7.41 -50.92 35.68
C PHE A 7 6.86 -50.32 34.38
N ALA A 8 5.98 -51.02 33.66
CA ALA A 8 5.32 -50.49 32.47
C ALA A 8 4.43 -49.27 32.79
N SER A 9 3.69 -49.27 33.89
CA SER A 9 2.84 -48.13 34.27
C SER A 9 3.63 -46.91 34.74
N VAL A 10 4.74 -47.14 35.47
CA VAL A 10 5.65 -46.06 35.89
C VAL A 10 6.35 -45.44 34.68
N ILE A 11 6.86 -46.26 33.75
CA ILE A 11 7.48 -45.77 32.51
C ILE A 11 6.46 -45.02 31.64
N GLY A 12 5.25 -45.57 31.45
CA GLY A 12 4.19 -44.92 30.67
C GLY A 12 3.77 -43.55 31.25
N SER A 13 3.75 -43.43 32.57
CA SER A 13 3.44 -42.17 33.27
C SER A 13 4.55 -41.12 33.08
N ILE A 14 5.81 -41.54 33.11
CA ILE A 14 6.97 -40.67 32.86
C ILE A 14 6.98 -40.19 31.40
N THR A 15 6.70 -41.08 30.43
CA THR A 15 6.68 -40.73 29.00
C THR A 15 5.53 -39.76 28.66
N SER A 16 4.38 -39.90 29.33
CA SER A 16 3.24 -38.97 29.16
C SER A 16 3.52 -37.58 29.75
N LEU A 17 4.39 -37.49 30.76
CA LEU A 17 4.83 -36.22 31.35
C LEU A 17 6.11 -35.66 30.71
N ALA A 18 6.81 -36.47 29.91
CA ALA A 18 8.03 -36.06 29.22
C ALA A 18 7.77 -35.03 28.12
N TRP A 19 6.68 -35.16 27.35
CA TRP A 19 6.38 -34.22 26.26
C TRP A 19 5.93 -32.84 26.75
N PRO A 20 5.06 -32.67 27.79
CA PRO A 20 4.73 -31.36 28.31
C PRO A 20 5.93 -30.74 29.03
N ALA A 21 6.70 -31.55 29.78
CA ALA A 21 7.92 -31.08 30.43
C ALA A 21 8.96 -30.62 29.40
N ALA A 22 9.14 -31.34 28.29
CA ALA A 22 10.01 -30.94 27.20
C ALA A 22 9.55 -29.63 26.55
N VAL A 23 8.25 -29.45 26.29
CA VAL A 23 7.69 -28.19 25.76
C VAL A 23 7.93 -27.03 26.72
N VAL A 24 7.62 -27.20 28.01
CA VAL A 24 7.83 -26.16 29.03
C VAL A 24 9.32 -25.83 29.17
N THR A 25 10.19 -26.85 29.18
CA THR A 25 11.64 -26.67 29.26
C THR A 25 12.18 -25.96 28.03
N ALA A 26 11.71 -26.31 26.83
CA ALA A 26 12.08 -25.64 25.58
C ALA A 26 11.65 -24.17 25.59
N VAL A 27 10.39 -23.88 25.95
CA VAL A 27 9.89 -22.50 26.07
C VAL A 27 10.67 -21.71 27.11
N TRP A 28 11.03 -22.33 28.24
CA TRP A 28 11.80 -21.70 29.29
C TRP A 28 13.26 -21.42 28.88
N LEU A 29 13.91 -22.35 28.19
CA LEU A 29 15.29 -22.21 27.70
C LEU A 29 15.37 -21.16 26.58
N PHE A 30 14.43 -21.18 25.64
CA PHE A 30 14.39 -20.26 24.50
C PHE A 30 13.62 -18.96 24.78
N ARG A 31 13.16 -18.71 26.01
CA ARG A 31 12.39 -17.49 26.35
C ARG A 31 13.13 -16.20 26.00
N GLY A 32 14.47 -16.21 26.03
CA GLY A 32 15.32 -15.08 25.67
C GLY A 32 15.30 -14.77 24.17
N GLU A 33 15.21 -15.80 23.32
CA GLU A 33 15.17 -15.69 21.85
C GLU A 33 13.74 -15.56 21.31
N ILE A 34 12.75 -16.16 21.98
CA ILE A 34 11.33 -16.06 21.61
C ILE A 34 10.79 -14.64 21.88
N ARG A 35 11.20 -14.00 22.98
CA ARG A 35 10.78 -12.63 23.34
C ARG A 35 11.05 -11.56 22.26
N PRO A 36 12.23 -11.48 21.63
CA PRO A 36 12.50 -10.52 20.56
C PRO A 36 11.87 -10.93 19.21
N LEU A 37 11.48 -12.20 19.03
CA LEU A 37 10.82 -12.70 17.81
C LEU A 37 9.29 -12.59 17.87
N LEU A 38 8.70 -12.58 19.07
CA LEU A 38 7.26 -12.37 19.32
C LEU A 38 6.70 -11.11 18.63
N PRO A 39 7.38 -9.94 18.69
CA PRO A 39 6.96 -8.75 17.97
C PRO A 39 6.97 -8.90 16.44
N ARG A 40 7.75 -9.85 15.91
CA ARG A 40 7.91 -10.05 14.46
C ARG A 40 6.90 -11.04 13.88
N LEU A 41 6.23 -11.84 14.72
CA LEU A 41 5.49 -13.01 14.26
C LEU A 41 4.08 -12.68 13.76
N HIS A 42 3.37 -11.69 14.31
CA HIS A 42 1.96 -11.42 13.94
C HIS A 42 1.55 -9.94 13.93
N LEU A 43 2.48 -9.01 14.17
CA LEU A 43 2.18 -7.58 14.15
C LEU A 43 2.16 -6.99 12.74
N LYS A 44 2.83 -7.61 11.77
CA LYS A 44 2.89 -7.08 10.40
C LYS A 44 1.53 -6.93 9.73
N HIS A 45 0.59 -7.87 9.90
CA HIS A 45 -0.72 -7.77 9.23
C HIS A 45 -1.61 -6.67 9.82
N LYS A 46 -1.69 -6.57 11.16
CA LYS A 46 -2.42 -5.47 11.81
C LYS A 46 -1.74 -4.12 11.62
N ASP A 47 -0.42 -4.05 11.75
CA ASP A 47 0.33 -2.79 11.54
C ASP A 47 0.28 -2.36 10.07
N THR A 48 0.25 -3.30 9.12
CA THR A 48 0.14 -2.97 7.68
C THR A 48 -1.27 -2.46 7.35
N GLU A 49 -2.33 -3.09 7.84
CA GLU A 49 -3.71 -2.60 7.70
C GLU A 49 -3.87 -1.20 8.29
N ILE A 50 -3.39 -0.99 9.52
CA ILE A 50 -3.40 0.31 10.18
C ILE A 50 -2.56 1.32 9.38
N SER A 51 -1.40 0.92 8.84
CA SER A 51 -0.55 1.80 8.04
C SER A 51 -1.18 2.17 6.69
N PHE A 52 -1.95 1.27 6.08
CA PHE A 52 -2.66 1.56 4.83
C PHE A 52 -3.76 2.59 5.06
N HIS A 53 -4.62 2.34 6.05
CA HIS A 53 -5.70 3.27 6.41
C HIS A 53 -5.16 4.63 6.83
N ARG A 54 -4.11 4.64 7.66
CA ARG A 54 -3.46 5.87 8.09
C ARG A 54 -2.80 6.63 6.95
N ARG A 55 -2.12 5.95 6.01
CA ARG A 55 -1.54 6.60 4.82
C ARG A 55 -2.62 7.15 3.90
N LEU A 56 -3.77 6.49 3.81
CA LEU A 56 -4.91 6.96 3.02
C LEU A 56 -5.50 8.24 3.65
N GLU A 57 -5.72 8.24 4.96
CA GLU A 57 -6.16 9.43 5.71
C GLU A 57 -5.17 10.60 5.58
N ASP A 58 -3.87 10.33 5.74
CA ASP A 58 -2.83 11.36 5.60
C ASP A 58 -2.82 11.96 4.17
N ALA A 59 -3.02 11.13 3.14
CA ALA A 59 -3.08 11.58 1.75
C ALA A 59 -4.33 12.44 1.46
N GLU A 60 -5.50 12.06 2.00
CA GLU A 60 -6.74 12.84 1.89
C GLU A 60 -6.60 14.24 2.47
N ILE A 61 -5.96 14.37 3.64
CA ILE A 61 -5.73 15.67 4.29
C ILE A 61 -4.83 16.57 3.44
N VAL A 62 -3.81 16.00 2.78
CA VAL A 62 -2.93 16.79 1.90
C VAL A 62 -3.67 17.21 0.64
N VAL A 63 -4.51 16.33 0.09
CA VAL A 63 -5.33 16.60 -1.08
C VAL A 63 -6.37 17.68 -0.81
N GLU A 64 -7.06 17.68 0.34
CA GLU A 64 -7.98 18.76 0.72
C GLU A 64 -7.30 20.14 0.79
N ARG A 65 -6.00 20.18 1.09
CA ARG A 65 -5.22 21.42 1.21
C ARG A 65 -4.67 21.92 -0.13
N LEU A 66 -4.75 21.13 -1.19
CA LEU A 66 -4.38 21.58 -2.52
C LEU A 66 -5.43 22.56 -3.06
N PRO A 67 -5.01 23.62 -3.79
CA PRO A 67 -5.94 24.47 -4.54
C PRO A 67 -6.86 23.61 -5.41
N ALA A 68 -8.11 24.05 -5.57
CA ALA A 68 -9.03 23.40 -6.51
C ALA A 68 -8.39 23.39 -7.92
N PRO A 69 -8.45 22.27 -8.64
CA PRO A 69 -7.89 22.21 -9.99
C PRO A 69 -8.52 23.30 -10.89
N PRO A 70 -7.77 23.89 -11.83
CA PRO A 70 -8.28 24.95 -12.71
C PRO A 70 -9.50 24.55 -13.57
N GLN A 71 -9.74 23.24 -13.71
CA GLN A 71 -10.91 22.66 -14.34
C GLN A 71 -11.44 21.52 -13.47
N GLU A 72 -12.76 21.39 -13.38
CA GLU A 72 -13.38 20.20 -12.81
C GLU A 72 -12.92 18.97 -13.61
N PRO A 73 -12.60 17.85 -12.92
CA PRO A 73 -12.37 16.55 -13.55
C PRO A 73 -13.41 16.30 -14.63
N ALA A 74 -13.01 15.80 -15.80
CA ALA A 74 -14.00 15.23 -16.71
C ALA A 74 -14.72 14.11 -15.94
N PRO A 75 -16.04 14.21 -15.68
CA PRO A 75 -16.72 13.21 -14.88
C PRO A 75 -16.61 11.87 -15.60
N ALA A 76 -16.17 10.85 -14.88
CA ALA A 76 -16.13 9.49 -15.40
C ALA A 76 -17.49 9.12 -16.00
N THR A 77 -17.47 8.48 -17.17
CA THR A 77 -18.70 8.11 -17.84
C THR A 77 -19.50 7.14 -16.96
N PRO A 78 -20.84 7.11 -17.06
CA PRO A 78 -21.66 6.17 -16.29
C PRO A 78 -21.25 4.71 -16.49
N GLU A 79 -20.69 4.40 -17.66
CA GLU A 79 -20.18 3.08 -18.04
C GLU A 79 -18.87 2.74 -17.33
N GLU A 80 -17.94 3.69 -17.22
CA GLU A 80 -16.69 3.54 -16.47
C GLU A 80 -16.95 3.40 -14.97
N LEU A 81 -17.87 4.22 -14.43
CA LEU A 81 -18.31 4.11 -13.03
C LEU A 81 -18.92 2.72 -12.76
N SER A 82 -19.79 2.25 -13.65
CA SER A 82 -20.44 0.94 -13.53
C SER A 82 -19.44 -0.21 -13.58
N ARG A 83 -18.43 -0.15 -14.47
CA ARG A 83 -17.36 -1.15 -14.55
C ARG A 83 -16.52 -1.16 -13.28
N PHE A 84 -16.18 0.01 -12.75
CA PHE A 84 -15.42 0.13 -11.53
C PHE A 84 -16.18 -0.47 -10.33
N GLU A 85 -17.45 -0.13 -10.15
CA GLU A 85 -18.28 -0.68 -9.07
C GLU A 85 -18.44 -2.20 -9.17
N GLN A 86 -18.56 -2.75 -10.38
CA GLN A 86 -18.55 -4.20 -10.60
C GLN A 86 -17.22 -4.83 -10.17
N LEU A 87 -16.10 -4.18 -10.49
CA LEU A 87 -14.76 -4.67 -10.13
C LEU A 87 -14.53 -4.61 -8.61
N VAL A 88 -15.00 -3.54 -7.95
CA VAL A 88 -14.97 -3.40 -6.48
C VAL A 88 -15.80 -4.50 -5.82
N ALA A 89 -16.97 -4.82 -6.36
CA ALA A 89 -17.82 -5.88 -5.83
C ALA A 89 -17.19 -7.28 -5.95
N ILE A 90 -16.40 -7.52 -6.99
CA ILE A 90 -15.67 -8.79 -7.19
C ILE A 90 -14.42 -8.84 -6.30
N SER A 91 -13.60 -7.80 -6.34
CA SER A 91 -12.32 -7.71 -5.62
C SER A 91 -11.89 -6.25 -5.49
N PRO A 92 -12.04 -5.63 -4.30
CA PRO A 92 -11.56 -4.28 -4.03
C PRO A 92 -10.07 -4.11 -4.31
N ARG A 93 -9.28 -5.15 -4.05
CA ARG A 93 -7.84 -5.17 -4.35
C ARG A 93 -7.57 -5.05 -5.84
N THR A 94 -8.29 -5.82 -6.66
CA THR A 94 -8.12 -5.78 -8.12
C THR A 94 -8.50 -4.40 -8.66
N ALA A 95 -9.59 -3.82 -8.14
CA ALA A 95 -10.00 -2.46 -8.47
C ALA A 95 -8.90 -1.43 -8.13
N LEU A 96 -8.27 -1.56 -6.96
CA LEU A 96 -7.15 -0.69 -6.55
C LEU A 96 -5.92 -0.82 -7.48
N MET A 97 -5.57 -2.04 -7.89
CA MET A 97 -4.47 -2.26 -8.83
C MET A 97 -4.74 -1.65 -10.20
N GLU A 98 -5.98 -1.71 -10.67
CA GLU A 98 -6.38 -1.09 -11.94
C GLU A 98 -6.27 0.44 -11.88
N ILE A 99 -6.80 1.07 -10.82
CA ILE A 99 -6.65 2.52 -10.60
C ILE A 99 -5.18 2.92 -10.58
N ARG A 100 -4.33 2.13 -9.91
CA ARG A 100 -2.90 2.39 -9.87
C ARG A 100 -2.28 2.34 -11.28
N ARG A 101 -2.65 1.35 -12.09
CA ARG A 101 -2.19 1.23 -13.48
C ARG A 101 -2.57 2.48 -14.28
N GLU A 102 -3.80 2.97 -14.13
CA GLU A 102 -4.28 4.21 -14.78
C GLU A 102 -3.42 5.43 -14.39
N ALA A 103 -3.08 5.56 -13.10
CA ALA A 103 -2.20 6.63 -12.63
C ALA A 103 -0.76 6.51 -13.16
N GLU A 104 -0.21 5.30 -13.22
CA GLU A 104 1.12 5.04 -13.81
C GLU A 104 1.15 5.41 -15.30
N GLU A 105 0.07 5.13 -16.03
CA GLU A 105 -0.10 5.52 -17.43
C GLU A 105 -0.21 7.03 -17.60
N ALA A 106 -0.94 7.72 -16.72
CA ALA A 106 -1.04 9.18 -16.73
C ALA A 106 0.33 9.84 -16.55
N VAL A 107 1.16 9.32 -15.65
CA VAL A 107 2.55 9.77 -15.49
C VAL A 107 3.36 9.56 -16.79
N GLY A 108 3.18 8.42 -17.45
CA GLY A 108 3.82 8.14 -18.74
C GLY A 108 3.36 9.09 -19.86
N ARG A 109 2.05 9.39 -19.93
CA ARG A 109 1.48 10.38 -20.86
C ARG A 109 2.03 11.78 -20.59
N ALA A 110 2.14 12.18 -19.33
CA ALA A 110 2.71 13.46 -18.94
C ALA A 110 4.19 13.58 -19.37
N GLY A 111 4.99 12.52 -19.15
CA GLY A 111 6.37 12.45 -19.64
C GLY A 111 6.48 12.61 -21.16
N THR A 112 5.61 11.92 -21.89
CA THR A 112 5.56 11.97 -23.36
C THR A 112 5.14 13.36 -23.86
N ARG A 113 4.11 13.98 -23.25
CA ARG A 113 3.67 15.34 -23.59
C ARG A 113 4.73 16.39 -23.32
N ALA A 114 5.53 16.21 -22.28
CA ALA A 114 6.66 17.07 -21.97
C ALA A 114 7.89 16.83 -22.89
N GLY A 115 7.80 15.91 -23.86
CA GLY A 115 8.85 15.65 -24.85
C GLY A 115 9.99 14.78 -24.33
N TYR A 116 9.83 14.13 -23.19
CA TYR A 116 10.86 13.29 -22.60
C TYR A 116 10.67 11.81 -22.93
N ARG A 117 11.76 11.13 -23.29
CA ARG A 117 11.77 9.66 -23.36
C ARG A 117 11.84 9.09 -21.96
N THR A 118 10.78 8.40 -21.56
CA THR A 118 10.69 7.75 -20.25
C THR A 118 11.54 6.49 -20.23
N PHE A 119 12.65 6.51 -19.50
CA PHE A 119 13.46 5.33 -19.22
C PHE A 119 13.31 4.95 -17.74
N GLY A 120 12.79 3.75 -17.49
CA GLY A 120 12.32 3.33 -16.16
C GLY A 120 10.84 3.67 -15.94
N GLY A 121 10.11 2.82 -15.21
CA GLY A 121 8.66 2.93 -15.00
C GLY A 121 8.19 4.24 -14.35
N ALA A 122 6.94 4.30 -13.89
CA ALA A 122 6.29 5.55 -13.44
C ALA A 122 7.15 6.41 -12.48
N ARG A 123 7.84 5.82 -11.51
CA ARG A 123 8.75 6.53 -10.59
C ARG A 123 9.95 7.21 -11.27
N GLY A 124 10.51 6.58 -12.30
CA GLY A 124 11.61 7.17 -13.08
C GLY A 124 11.13 8.40 -13.84
N THR A 125 9.97 8.27 -14.48
CA THR A 125 9.30 9.36 -15.19
C THR A 125 8.92 10.50 -14.26
N MET A 126 8.36 10.22 -13.08
CA MET A 126 8.02 11.23 -12.09
C MET A 126 9.23 12.02 -11.59
N ARG A 127 10.36 11.35 -11.28
CA ARG A 127 11.60 12.05 -10.91
C ARG A 127 12.10 12.98 -12.01
N MET A 128 11.98 12.56 -13.27
CA MET A 128 12.35 13.36 -14.42
C MET A 128 11.41 14.57 -14.58
N LEU A 129 10.09 14.38 -14.45
CA LEU A 129 9.10 15.44 -14.49
C LEU A 129 9.35 16.49 -13.40
N ARG A 130 9.67 16.06 -12.17
CA ARG A 130 10.07 16.95 -11.06
C ARG A 130 11.36 17.70 -11.38
N LYS A 131 12.40 16.99 -11.83
CA LYS A 131 13.70 17.60 -12.19
C LYS A 131 13.57 18.71 -13.23
N HIS A 132 12.62 18.57 -14.14
CA HIS A 132 12.36 19.55 -15.20
C HIS A 132 11.21 20.53 -14.86
N MET A 133 10.76 20.57 -13.60
CA MET A 133 9.68 21.46 -13.13
C MET A 133 8.41 21.38 -14.00
N VAL A 134 8.10 20.19 -14.50
CA VAL A 134 6.81 19.90 -15.15
C VAL A 134 5.73 19.69 -14.10
N ILE A 135 6.12 19.11 -12.97
CA ILE A 135 5.32 18.99 -11.76
C ILE A 135 6.07 19.63 -10.60
N ASP A 136 5.35 20.16 -9.63
CA ASP A 136 5.90 20.75 -8.41
C ASP A 136 6.22 19.67 -7.35
N GLU A 137 6.83 20.11 -6.24
CA GLU A 137 7.18 19.22 -5.12
C GLU A 137 5.94 18.55 -4.52
N SER A 138 4.85 19.29 -4.39
CA SER A 138 3.57 18.83 -3.84
C SER A 138 3.03 17.65 -4.65
N THR A 139 2.94 17.82 -5.97
CA THR A 139 2.41 16.81 -6.89
C THR A 139 3.32 15.58 -6.92
N SER A 140 4.64 15.78 -6.94
CA SER A 140 5.60 14.66 -6.89
C SER A 140 5.46 13.87 -5.60
N LYS A 141 5.30 14.53 -4.44
CA LYS A 141 5.14 13.86 -3.15
C LYS A 141 3.84 13.06 -3.09
N LEU A 142 2.74 13.64 -3.57
CA LEU A 142 1.44 12.96 -3.60
C LEU A 142 1.43 11.73 -4.51
N LEU A 143 2.12 11.78 -5.66
CA LEU A 143 2.29 10.61 -6.53
C LEU A 143 3.13 9.52 -5.86
N ASP A 144 4.19 9.90 -5.12
CA ASP A 144 4.97 8.94 -4.32
C ASP A 144 4.10 8.27 -3.25
N ASP A 145 3.29 9.04 -2.53
CA ASP A 145 2.37 8.55 -1.50
C ASP A 145 1.30 7.61 -2.11
N LEU A 146 0.69 8.00 -3.24
CA LEU A 146 -0.26 7.17 -3.99
C LEU A 146 0.36 5.81 -4.38
N PHE A 147 1.54 5.83 -4.97
CA PHE A 147 2.23 4.58 -5.34
C PHE A 147 2.71 3.79 -4.13
N ALA A 148 3.01 4.42 -3.00
CA ALA A 148 3.34 3.73 -1.77
C ALA A 148 2.11 2.98 -1.19
N ILE A 149 0.93 3.60 -1.23
CA ILE A 149 -0.35 2.99 -0.85
C ILE A 149 -0.65 1.80 -1.78
N GLY A 150 -0.55 2.00 -3.09
CA GLY A 150 -0.76 0.94 -4.08
C GLY A 150 0.24 -0.23 -3.97
N ASN A 151 1.49 0.05 -3.56
CA ASN A 151 2.47 -1.01 -3.28
C ASN A 151 2.12 -1.80 -2.01
N ALA A 152 1.65 -1.15 -0.96
CA ALA A 152 1.23 -1.84 0.27
C ALA A 152 0.10 -2.83 -0.01
N ALA A 153 -0.88 -2.42 -0.82
CA ALA A 153 -1.98 -3.28 -1.27
C ALA A 153 -1.53 -4.48 -2.12
N ALA A 154 -0.45 -4.33 -2.89
CA ALA A 154 0.10 -5.39 -3.75
C ALA A 154 0.97 -6.39 -2.98
N HIS A 155 1.73 -5.90 -1.99
CA HIS A 155 2.70 -6.70 -1.24
C HIS A 155 2.08 -7.53 -0.11
N ASP A 156 0.88 -7.18 0.38
CA ASP A 156 0.15 -7.98 1.36
C ASP A 156 -1.15 -8.56 0.77
N PRO A 157 -1.14 -9.83 0.33
CA PRO A 157 -2.34 -10.52 -0.16
C PRO A 157 -3.43 -10.68 0.90
N HIS A 158 -3.08 -10.58 2.18
CA HIS A 158 -3.98 -10.80 3.31
C HIS A 158 -4.52 -9.50 3.92
N ALA A 159 -3.98 -8.34 3.55
CA ALA A 159 -4.53 -7.06 4.01
C ALA A 159 -6.02 -6.95 3.67
N ALA A 160 -6.85 -6.61 4.66
CA ALA A 160 -8.27 -6.37 4.46
C ALA A 160 -8.49 -5.04 3.72
N ILE A 161 -8.45 -5.08 2.38
CA ILE A 161 -8.81 -3.94 1.53
C ILE A 161 -10.32 -3.97 1.34
N THR A 162 -10.99 -2.93 1.81
CA THR A 162 -12.44 -2.79 1.72
C THR A 162 -12.87 -2.13 0.40
N ALA A 163 -14.14 -2.26 0.06
CA ALA A 163 -14.74 -1.52 -1.07
C ALA A 163 -14.64 0.00 -0.88
N ASP A 164 -14.65 0.46 0.37
CA ASP A 164 -14.50 1.87 0.69
C ASP A 164 -13.08 2.37 0.43
N ASP A 165 -12.07 1.59 0.79
CA ASP A 165 -10.66 1.88 0.50
C ASP A 165 -10.41 2.04 -1.01
N ALA A 166 -10.98 1.15 -1.82
CA ALA A 166 -10.85 1.22 -3.26
C ALA A 166 -11.48 2.51 -3.84
N ARG A 167 -12.65 2.92 -3.32
CA ARG A 167 -13.33 4.15 -3.73
C ARG A 167 -12.55 5.40 -3.31
N ARG A 168 -12.04 5.45 -2.07
CA ARG A 168 -11.19 6.55 -1.57
C ARG A 168 -9.90 6.66 -2.37
N TYR A 169 -9.24 5.53 -2.65
CA TYR A 169 -8.06 5.49 -3.51
C TYR A 169 -8.34 5.98 -4.93
N ARG A 170 -9.52 5.67 -5.49
CA ARG A 170 -9.96 6.18 -6.80
C ARG A 170 -10.01 7.69 -6.83
N VAL A 171 -10.65 8.31 -5.84
CA VAL A 171 -10.78 9.78 -5.76
C VAL A 171 -9.41 10.46 -5.73
N LEU A 172 -8.47 9.91 -4.96
CA LEU A 172 -7.09 10.42 -4.89
C LEU A 172 -6.36 10.29 -6.24
N ALA A 173 -6.49 9.13 -6.88
CA ALA A 173 -5.85 8.87 -8.16
C ALA A 173 -6.42 9.75 -9.28
N ASP A 174 -7.75 9.87 -9.38
CA ASP A 174 -8.43 10.69 -10.39
C ASP A 174 -7.95 12.15 -10.32
N ARG A 175 -7.86 12.73 -9.11
CA ARG A 175 -7.37 14.11 -8.93
C ARG A 175 -5.90 14.27 -9.35
N LEU A 176 -5.06 13.27 -9.11
CA LEU A 176 -3.66 13.31 -9.52
C LEU A 176 -3.49 13.10 -11.03
N ILE A 177 -4.30 12.24 -11.63
CA ILE A 177 -4.39 12.05 -13.08
C ILE A 177 -4.79 13.37 -13.74
N ASP A 178 -5.80 14.05 -13.23
CA ASP A 178 -6.23 15.36 -13.73
C ASP A 178 -5.15 16.43 -13.58
N THR A 179 -4.42 16.43 -12.46
CA THR A 179 -3.30 17.37 -12.26
C THR A 179 -2.18 17.12 -13.26
N LEU A 180 -1.93 15.86 -13.62
CA LEU A 180 -0.96 15.50 -14.65
C LEU A 180 -1.46 15.84 -16.05
N ASP A 181 -2.75 15.63 -16.32
CA ASP A 181 -3.39 15.90 -17.61
C ASP A 181 -3.61 17.39 -17.86
N ASN A 182 -3.83 18.18 -16.81
CA ASN A 182 -4.00 19.62 -16.83
C ASN A 182 -3.10 20.28 -15.76
N PRO A 183 -1.77 20.34 -16.00
CA PRO A 183 -0.85 20.91 -15.02
C PRO A 183 -1.19 22.38 -14.78
N PRO A 184 -1.13 22.87 -13.53
CA PRO A 184 -1.41 24.27 -13.22
C PRO A 184 -0.50 25.20 -14.03
N PRO A 185 -0.95 26.42 -14.38
CA PRO A 185 -0.13 27.39 -15.09
C PRO A 185 1.16 27.62 -14.32
N ARG A 186 2.30 27.56 -15.02
CA ARG A 186 3.60 27.86 -14.42
C ARG A 186 3.58 29.30 -13.90
N ASP A 187 3.87 29.48 -12.61
CA ASP A 187 4.15 30.80 -12.08
C ASP A 187 5.45 31.31 -12.74
N PRO A 188 5.42 32.40 -13.53
CA PRO A 188 6.62 32.95 -14.15
C PRO A 188 7.61 33.53 -13.12
N SER A 189 7.28 33.54 -11.82
CA SER A 189 8.10 34.08 -10.72
C SER A 189 9.18 33.13 -10.20
N GLY A 190 9.26 31.89 -10.71
CA GLY A 190 10.34 30.98 -10.36
C GLY A 190 11.60 31.36 -11.13
N ASP A 191 12.29 32.40 -10.66
CA ASP A 191 13.58 32.86 -11.17
C ASP A 191 14.48 31.67 -11.48
N GLY A 192 14.74 31.51 -12.78
CA GLY A 192 15.90 30.78 -13.23
C GLY A 192 17.13 31.58 -12.84
N ASP A 193 17.83 31.13 -11.81
CA ASP A 193 19.21 31.52 -11.56
C ASP A 193 20.04 30.26 -11.30
N PHE A 194 20.77 29.90 -12.37
CA PHE A 194 21.97 29.04 -12.48
C PHE A 194 21.90 27.54 -12.18
#